data_AF-A0A229SUE7-F1
#
_entry.id   AF-A0A229SUE7-F1
#
_cell.length_a   1.000
_cell.length_b   1.000
_cell.length_c   1.000
_cell.angle_alpha   90.00
_cell.angle_beta   90.00
_cell.angle_gamma   90.00
#
_symmetry.space_group_name_H-M   'P 1'
#
loop_
_entity.id
_entity.type
_entity.pdbx_description
1 polymer ?
#
loop_
_entity_poly.entity_id
_entity_poly.type
_entity_poly.pdbx_seq_one_letter_code
_entity_poly.pdbx_strand_id
1 'polypeptide(L)' 'MSDALKIQVRLTGGPAGIPPVLEIDPSLLPDGCLKIRFAAGYEHFRLVEQSEGAPVFAWSDRTRIAE' A
#
# COMPACT_ATOMS: atom_id res chain seq x y z
N MET A 1 16.54 -14.25 -13.88
CA MET A 1 15.51 -13.22 -13.72
C MET A 1 14.64 -13.69 -12.56
N SER A 2 14.77 -13.05 -11.40
CA SER A 2 14.00 -13.43 -10.22
C SER A 2 12.53 -13.13 -10.48
N ASP A 3 11.73 -14.18 -10.52
CA ASP A 3 10.28 -14.10 -10.41
C ASP A 3 9.98 -13.59 -8.99
N ALA A 4 9.87 -12.26 -8.84
CA ALA A 4 9.59 -11.67 -7.54
C ALA A 4 8.15 -12.06 -7.19
N LEU A 5 7.99 -12.92 -6.20
CA LEU A 5 6.68 -13.34 -5.68
C LEU A 5 5.91 -12.08 -5.27
N LYS A 6 4.93 -11.67 -6.08
CA LYS A 6 4.00 -10.60 -5.72
C LYS A 6 2.93 -11.15 -4.80
N ILE A 7 2.49 -10.33 -3.86
CA ILE A 7 1.33 -10.62 -3.01
C ILE A 7 0.22 -9.64 -3.30
N GLN A 8 -1.01 -10.12 -3.16
CA GLN A 8 -2.19 -9.27 -3.20
C GLN A 8 -2.41 -8.63 -1.83
N VAL A 9 -2.70 -7.33 -1.79
CA VAL A 9 -3.09 -6.59 -0.58
C VAL A 9 -4.40 -5.85 -0.79
N ARG A 10 -5.16 -5.67 0.29
CA ARG A 10 -6.42 -4.90 0.27
C ARG A 10 -6.21 -3.56 0.94
N LEU A 11 -6.70 -2.50 0.32
CA LEU A 11 -6.66 -1.14 0.85
C LEU A 11 -8.05 -0.70 1.29
N THR A 12 -8.11 0.00 2.40
CA THR A 12 -9.34 0.57 2.96
C THR A 12 -9.14 2.04 3.27
N GLY A 13 -10.16 2.85 2.96
CA GLY A 13 -10.06 4.31 3.02
C GLY A 13 -9.17 4.90 1.92
N GLY A 14 -8.65 6.11 2.17
CA GLY A 14 -7.77 6.80 1.23
C GLY A 14 -8.49 7.41 0.03
N PRO A 15 -7.73 7.98 -0.92
CA PRO A 15 -8.31 8.64 -2.08
C PRO A 15 -8.93 7.65 -3.07
N ALA A 16 -10.10 8.01 -3.62
CA ALA A 16 -10.86 7.18 -4.57
C ALA A 16 -10.12 6.82 -5.87
N GLY A 17 -8.98 7.47 -6.16
CA GLY A 17 -8.14 7.18 -7.32
C GLY A 17 -7.14 6.04 -7.10
N ILE A 18 -7.02 5.48 -5.89
CA ILE A 18 -6.18 4.31 -5.62
C ILE A 18 -7.06 3.06 -5.63
N PRO A 19 -6.71 2.02 -6.43
CA PRO A 19 -7.45 0.76 -6.42
C PRO A 19 -7.50 0.12 -5.02
N PRO A 20 -8.65 -0.44 -4.60
CA PRO A 20 -8.79 -1.06 -3.28
C PRO A 20 -8.06 -2.40 -3.14
N VAL A 21 -7.48 -2.91 -4.23
CA VAL A 21 -6.69 -4.14 -4.25
C VAL A 21 -5.47 -3.90 -5.13
N LEU A 22 -4.28 -4.26 -4.64
CA LEU A 22 -3.02 -4.11 -5.38
C LEU A 22 -2.18 -5.37 -5.30
N GLU A 23 -1.39 -5.62 -6.34
CA GLU A 23 -0.30 -6.58 -6.30
C GLU A 23 1.03 -5.84 -6.07
N ILE A 24 1.72 -6.19 -5.00
CA ILE A 24 2.99 -5.54 -4.64
C ILE A 24 4.07 -6.57 -4.32
N ASP A 25 5.31 -6.14 -4.45
CA ASP A 25 6.46 -6.89 -3.95
C ASP A 25 6.46 -6.81 -2.41
N PRO A 26 6.47 -7.95 -1.68
CA PRO A 26 6.55 -7.98 -0.22
C PRO A 26 7.72 -7.18 0.36
N SER A 27 8.83 -7.03 -0.38
CA SER A 27 9.97 -6.21 0.05
C SER A 27 9.66 -4.71 0.17
N LEU A 28 8.57 -4.24 -0.45
CA LEU A 28 8.06 -2.87 -0.34
C LEU A 28 7.20 -2.64 0.90
N LEU A 29 7.05 -3.64 1.78
CA LEU A 29 6.32 -3.57 3.04
C LEU A 29 7.22 -3.65 4.28
N PRO A 30 8.28 -2.81 4.41
CA PRO A 30 9.02 -2.79 5.67
C PRO A 30 8.07 -2.34 6.79
N ASP A 31 8.03 -3.12 7.87
CA ASP A 31 7.31 -2.81 9.11
C ASP A 31 5.80 -2.59 8.95
N GLY A 32 5.16 -3.24 7.96
CA GLY A 32 3.71 -3.15 7.75
C GLY A 32 3.25 -1.77 7.28
N CYS A 33 4.14 -0.99 6.66
CA CYS A 33 3.83 0.30 6.05
C CYS A 33 3.85 0.18 4.53
N LEU A 34 2.77 0.60 3.87
CA LEU A 34 2.68 0.68 2.43
C LEU A 34 2.62 2.15 2.00
N LYS A 35 3.56 2.57 1.14
CA LYS A 35 3.61 3.92 0.60
C LYS A 35 3.33 3.89 -0.89
N ILE A 36 2.29 4.59 -1.32
CA ILE A 36 1.86 4.65 -2.71
C ILE A 36 2.07 6.07 -3.22
N ARG A 37 2.86 6.22 -4.29
CA ARG A 37 2.98 7.51 -4.99
C ARG A 37 1.64 7.82 -5.65
N PHE A 38 1.03 8.95 -5.30
CA PHE A 38 -0.24 9.38 -5.85
C PHE A 38 -0.31 10.91 -5.90
N ALA A 39 -0.73 11.45 -7.05
CA ALA A 39 -0.71 12.89 -7.33
C ALA A 39 0.65 13.53 -6.97
N ALA A 40 0.64 14.71 -6.35
CA ALA A 40 1.82 15.42 -5.88
C ALA A 40 2.36 14.88 -4.53
N GLY A 41 2.02 13.65 -4.12
CA GLY A 41 2.37 13.13 -2.80
C GLY A 41 2.59 11.62 -2.71
N TYR A 42 2.67 11.15 -1.48
CA TYR A 42 2.57 9.75 -1.12
C TYR A 42 1.38 9.57 -0.21
N GLU A 43 0.56 8.58 -0.51
CA GLU A 43 -0.48 8.09 0.38
C GLU A 43 0.11 6.96 1.20
N HIS A 44 -0.07 7.02 2.51
CA HIS A 44 0.46 6.06 3.44
C HIS A 44 -0.68 5.17 3.94
N PHE A 45 -0.41 3.87 4.01
CA PHE A 45 -1.32 2.89 4.54
C PHE A 45 -0.61 2.02 5.58
N ARG A 46 -1.31 1.70 6.66
CA ARG A 46 -0.81 0.86 7.75
C ARG A 46 -1.54 -0.46 7.77
N LEU A 47 -0.79 -1.53 7.98
CA LEU A 47 -1.35 -2.87 8.17
C LEU A 47 -2.27 -2.87 9.40
N VAL A 48 -3.53 -3.24 9.19
CA VAL A 48 -4.54 -3.37 10.26
C VAL A 48 -4.99 -4.81 10.45
N GLU A 49 -4.82 -5.65 9.42
CA GLU A 49 -5.17 -7.08 9.49
C GLU A 49 -4.13 -7.91 8.72
N GLN A 50 -3.47 -8.80 9.44
CA GLN A 50 -2.68 -9.88 8.84
C GLN A 50 -3.61 -11.05 8.56
N SER A 51 -3.86 -11.34 7.28
CA SER A 51 -4.65 -12.49 6.84
C SER A 51 -3.78 -13.41 5.98
N GLU A 52 -4.04 -14.71 6.00
CA GLU A 52 -3.37 -15.70 5.12
C GLU A 52 -3.67 -15.49 3.63
N GLY A 53 -4.74 -14.75 3.30
CA GLY A 53 -5.12 -14.41 1.92
C GLY A 53 -4.48 -13.12 1.43
N ALA A 54 -5.09 -11.98 1.78
CA ALA A 54 -4.64 -10.66 1.36
C ALA A 54 -4.67 -9.70 2.56
N PRO A 55 -3.50 -9.34 3.13
CA PRO A 55 -3.45 -8.44 4.27
C PRO A 55 -4.15 -7.11 3.96
N VAL A 56 -4.80 -6.56 4.99
CA VAL A 56 -5.58 -5.31 4.87
C VAL A 56 -4.77 -4.16 5.44
N PHE A 57 -4.63 -3.12 4.62
CA PHE A 57 -4.02 -1.87 5.00
C PHE A 57 -5.07 -0.75 5.01
N ALA A 58 -5.07 0.06 6.07
CA ALA A 58 -5.92 1.23 6.20
C ALA A 58 -5.11 2.49 5.90
N TRP A 59 -5.70 3.43 5.17
CA TRP A 59 -5.11 4.74 4.92
C TRP A 59 -4.88 5.48 6.24
N SER A 60 -3.67 6.01 6.43
CA SER A 60 -3.29 6.75 7.65
C SER A 60 -3.13 8.24 7.39
N ASP A 61 -2.30 8.60 6.41
CA ASP A 61 -1.87 9.96 6.17
C ASP A 61 -1.35 10.15 4.74
N ARG A 62 -1.04 11.40 4.40
CA ARG A 62 -0.41 11.77 3.13
C ARG A 62 0.77 12.69 3.32
N THR A 63 1.84 12.43 2.60
CA THR A 63 2.95 13.38 2.45
C THR A 63 2.79 14.13 1.13
N ARG A 64 2.85 15.46 1.15
CA ARG A 64 2.95 16.26 -0.08
C ARG A 64 4.42 16.48 -0.41
N ILE A 65 4.78 16.38 -1.69
CA ILE A 65 6.06 16.86 -2.20
C ILE A 65 5.80 18.29 -2.66
N ALA A 66 6.40 19.26 -1.99
CA ALA A 66 6.41 20.64 -2.47
C ALA A 66 7.33 20.73 -3.69
N GLU A 67 6.88 21.46 -4.73
CA GLU A 67 7.67 21.76 -5.93
C GLU A 67 8.78 22.78 -5.66
#